data_AF-A0A7K2PKY8-F1
#
_entry.id   AF-A0A7K2PKY8-F1
#
_cell.length_a   1.000
_cell.length_b   1.000
_cell.length_c   1.000
_cell.angle_alpha   90.00
_cell.angle_beta   90.00
_cell.angle_gamma   90.00
#
_symmetry.space_group_name_H-M   'P 1'
#
loop_
_entity.id
_entity.type
_entity.pdbx_description
1 polymer ?
#
loop_
_entity_poly.entity_id
_entity_poly.type
_entity_poly.pdbx_seq_one_letter_code
_entity_poly.pdbx_strand_id
1 'polypeptide(L)' 'MGENDPHVHVEVKVVRGQGAVRTMLTAAFGLAGDLPSTVTTGCGLRGP' A
#
# COMPACT_ATOMS: atom_id res chain seq x y z
N MET A 1 -13.55 -17.51 3.28
CA MET A 1 -12.24 -17.73 2.62
C MET A 1 -12.44 -18.79 1.55
N GLY A 2 -12.97 -18.39 0.40
CA GLY A 2 -13.20 -19.27 -0.75
C GLY A 2 -12.37 -18.77 -1.92
N GLU A 3 -12.00 -19.67 -2.82
CA GLU A 3 -11.12 -19.45 -3.99
C GLU A 3 -11.59 -18.38 -4.99
N ASN A 4 -12.75 -17.74 -4.76
CA ASN A 4 -13.37 -16.71 -5.60
C ASN A 4 -13.76 -15.44 -4.83
N ASP A 5 -13.10 -15.15 -3.71
CA ASP A 5 -13.22 -13.85 -3.06
C ASP A 5 -12.23 -12.86 -3.70
N PRO A 6 -12.66 -11.90 -4.54
CA PRO A 6 -11.75 -11.01 -5.27
C PRO A 6 -11.05 -9.98 -4.37
N HIS A 7 -11.12 -10.15 -3.05
CA HIS A 7 -10.59 -9.22 -2.08
C HIS A 7 -9.20 -9.67 -1.65
N VAL A 8 -8.20 -8.85 -1.95
CA VAL A 8 -6.82 -9.09 -1.54
C VAL A 8 -6.70 -8.83 -0.04
N HIS A 9 -6.36 -9.86 0.73
CA HIS A 9 -5.99 -9.71 2.14
C HIS A 9 -4.58 -9.11 2.25
N VAL A 10 -4.51 -7.82 2.59
CA VAL A 10 -3.25 -7.12 2.84
C VAL A 10 -2.92 -7.23 4.34
N GLU A 11 -1.82 -7.91 4.70
CA GLU A 11 -1.33 -7.90 6.08
C GLU A 11 -0.88 -6.48 6.46
N VAL A 12 -1.60 -5.88 7.41
CA VAL A 12 -1.42 -4.47 7.79
C VAL A 12 -0.26 -4.27 8.78
N LYS A 13 0.87 -4.93 8.56
CA LYS A 13 2.12 -4.67 9.29
C LYS A 13 3.14 -3.86 8.49
N VAL A 14 3.08 -3.87 7.15
CA VAL A 14 4.19 -3.37 6.31
C VAL A 14 3.99 -1.92 5.81
N VAL A 15 2.78 -1.35 5.80
CA VAL A 15 2.51 -0.07 5.09
C VAL A 15 1.72 0.98 5.89
N ARG A 16 1.40 0.75 7.18
CA ARG A 16 0.66 1.76 7.96
C ARG A 16 1.43 3.07 8.14
N GLY A 17 2.76 3.01 8.28
CA GLY A 17 3.58 4.20 8.53
C GLY A 17 3.68 5.15 7.33
N GLN A 18 3.96 4.61 6.13
CA GLN A 18 4.18 5.45 4.94
C GLN A 18 2.87 5.88 4.27
N GLY A 19 1.87 5.01 4.22
CA GLY A 19 0.57 5.34 3.61
C GLY A 19 -0.17 6.44 4.38
N ALA A 20 -0.23 6.36 5.71
CA ALA A 20 -0.93 7.35 6.53
C ALA A 20 -0.26 8.74 6.47
N VAL A 21 1.07 8.79 6.50
CA VAL A 21 1.83 10.05 6.37
C VAL A 21 1.61 10.69 5.00
N ARG A 22 1.61 9.88 3.92
CA ARG A 22 1.30 10.37 2.57
C ARG A 22 -0.12 10.94 2.50
N THR A 23 -1.13 10.23 3.03
CA THR A 23 -2.51 10.73 3.08
C THR A 23 -2.60 12.04 3.86
N MET A 24 -1.91 12.17 5.00
CA MET A 24 -1.89 13.39 5.79
C MET A 24 -1.26 14.57 5.02
N LEU A 25 -0.09 14.36 4.39
CA LEU A 25 0.58 15.38 3.57
C LEU A 25 -0.29 15.84 2.40
N THR A 26 -0.96 14.91 1.72
CA THR A 26 -1.88 15.23 0.63
C THR A 26 -3.11 16.00 1.12
N ALA A 27 -3.69 15.60 2.25
CA ALA A 27 -4.85 16.29 2.83
C ALA A 27 -4.51 17.71 3.31
N ALA A 28 -3.32 17.91 3.88
CA ALA A 28 -2.91 19.19 4.43
C ALA A 28 -2.36 20.16 3.37
N PHE A 29 -1.62 19.67 2.37
CA PHE A 29 -0.85 20.50 1.46
C PHE A 29 -1.15 20.26 -0.02
N GLY A 30 -2.03 19.31 -0.37
CA GLY A 30 -2.27 18.91 -1.76
C GLY A 30 -1.07 18.22 -2.41
N LEU A 31 -0.08 17.79 -1.62
CA LEU A 31 1.17 17.20 -2.10
C LEU A 31 1.20 15.69 -1.84
N ALA A 32 1.45 14.92 -2.89
CA ALA A 32 1.67 13.49 -2.79
C ALA A 32 2.97 13.15 -3.53
N GLY A 33 3.92 12.50 -2.84
CA GLY A 33 5.08 11.92 -3.51
C GLY A 33 4.67 10.77 -4.43
N ASP A 34 5.47 10.54 -5.47
CA ASP A 34 5.34 9.39 -6.36
C ASP A 34 5.45 8.08 -5.57
N LEU A 35 4.73 7.07 -6.03
CA LEU A 35 4.85 5.73 -5.48
C LEU A 35 6.14 5.07 -6.00
N PRO A 36 6.76 4.19 -5.20
CA PRO A 36 7.83 3.35 -5.70
C PRO A 36 7.32 2.53 -6.89
N SER A 37 8.13 2.45 -7.95
CA SER A 37 7.83 1.69 -9.17
C SER A 37 7.86 0.17 -8.98
N THR A 38 8.15 -0.29 -7.76
CA THR A 38 8.17 -1.70 -7.40
C THR A 38 7.90 -1.85 -5.91
N VAL A 39 7.02 -2.76 -5.53
CA VAL A 39 6.68 -3.09 -4.14
C VAL A 39 6.94 -4.57 -3.86
N THR A 40 7.28 -4.89 -2.62
CA THR A 40 7.29 -6.28 -2.16
C THR A 40 5.89 -6.62 -1.67
N THR A 41 5.28 -7.64 -2.27
CA THR A 41 3.96 -8.11 -1.90
C THR A 41 4.01 -8.93 -0.61
N GLY A 42 2.84 -9.18 0.00
CA GLY A 42 2.74 -10.04 1.19
C GLY A 42 3.20 -11.49 0.97
N CYS A 43 3.29 -11.95 -0.29
CA CYS A 43 3.86 -13.26 -0.63
C CYS A 43 5.37 -13.22 -0.91
N GLY A 44 6.04 -12.08 -0.71
CA GLY A 44 7.49 -11.93 -0.87
C GLY A 44 7.96 -11.71 -2.31
N LEU A 45 7.04 -11.58 -3.27
CA LEU A 45 7.36 -11.27 -4.66
C LEU A 45 7.53 -9.76 -4.86
N ARG A 46 8.46 -9.35 -5.73
CA ARG A 46 8.53 -7.96 -6.19
C ARG A 46 7.68 -7.79 -7.44
N GLY A 47 6.70 -6.90 -7.39
CA GLY A 47 5.87 -6.52 -8.51
C GLY A 47 5.87 -5.01 -8.71
N PRO A 48 5.42 -4.50 -9.87
CA PRO A 48 5.13 -3.08 -10.03
C PRO A 48 4.12 -2.60 -9.00
#